data_AF-A0A8B8CCN1-F1
#
_entry.id   AF-A0A8B8CCN1-F1
#
_cell.length_a   1.000
_cell.length_b   1.000
_cell.length_c   1.000
_cell.angle_alpha   90.00
_cell.angle_beta   90.00
_cell.angle_gamma   90.00
#
_symmetry.space_group_name_H-M   'P 1'
#
loop_
_entity.id
_entity.type
_entity.pdbx_description
1 polymer ?
#
loop_
_entity_poly.entity_id
_entity_poly.type
_entity_poly.pdbx_seq_one_letter_code
_entity_poly.pdbx_strand_id
1 'polypeptide(L)'
;MAANFTFAQHLVQCDECEKNPATYVCKTCPGRLCDECKAKHEQRKITKTHDITEFSTQKTEFLELRYCSEHKEKRFECFCGDCKIPICTECIIESHNGHNIQKFTAVRDDLQKKKDEMEENLLPRFTMLIATERDNSSELSKQAGAIESQIKEHTRRLIEKTKEISENALKDLKVMENVGLKEIDSIIVKYEEKIVKLQQTNKMLIEKIENKHKTSPLNPDIEDLFEEFRDIPVPVYYRLTSFQPGKIDQVLKKCFGKFPRLEKELQEDDSAGSIALYPIGSYKTDHLYKQQDSEESDGSSSSF
;
A
#
# COMPACT_ATOMS: atom_id res chain seq x y z
N MET A 1 54.67 4.51 -2.63
CA MET A 1 55.69 5.40 -2.04
C MET A 1 55.04 6.12 -0.86
N ALA A 2 55.42 5.76 0.37
CA ALA A 2 54.96 6.44 1.57
C ALA A 2 55.88 7.65 1.81
N ALA A 3 55.34 8.87 1.70
CA ALA A 3 56.06 10.07 2.04
C ALA A 3 55.94 10.29 3.56
N ASN A 4 57.01 9.98 4.27
CA ASN A 4 57.22 10.38 5.66
C ASN A 4 57.31 11.90 5.73
N PHE A 5 56.26 12.54 6.23
CA PHE A 5 56.33 13.92 6.72
C PHE A 5 56.59 13.87 8.22
N THR A 6 57.85 14.06 8.59
CA THR A 6 58.27 14.46 9.94
C THR A 6 57.66 15.82 10.26
N PHE A 7 56.51 15.82 10.94
CA PHE A 7 56.08 16.99 11.68
C PHE A 7 56.96 17.08 12.93
N ALA A 8 57.84 18.08 12.95
CA ALA A 8 58.42 18.57 14.19
C ALA A 8 57.27 19.05 15.07
N GLN A 9 56.75 18.18 15.94
CA GLN A 9 55.80 18.58 16.96
C GLN A 9 56.53 19.53 17.90
N HIS A 10 56.01 20.75 17.99
CA HIS A 10 56.45 21.74 18.94
C HIS A 10 56.22 21.17 20.35
N LEU A 11 57.28 20.59 20.93
CA LEU A 11 57.23 20.06 22.29
C LEU A 11 56.88 21.21 23.24
N VAL A 12 55.71 21.11 23.88
CA VAL A 12 55.25 22.10 24.86
C VAL A 12 56.30 22.19 25.97
N GLN A 13 56.80 23.40 26.25
CA GLN A 13 57.88 23.61 27.22
C GLN A 13 57.34 23.59 28.66
N CYS A 14 58.22 23.24 29.60
CA CYS A 14 57.96 23.34 31.03
C CYS A 14 57.78 24.81 31.44
N ASP A 15 56.67 25.13 32.09
CA ASP A 15 56.32 26.50 32.49
C ASP A 15 57.23 27.04 33.62
N GLU A 16 57.89 26.15 34.36
CA GLU A 16 58.70 26.53 35.53
C GLU A 16 60.18 26.79 35.18
N CYS A 17 60.71 26.13 34.15
CA CYS A 17 62.12 26.28 33.75
C CYS A 17 62.34 26.73 32.32
N GLU A 18 61.30 26.71 31.47
CA GLU A 18 61.27 27.15 30.07
C GLU A 18 62.35 26.52 29.16
N LYS A 19 63.03 25.47 29.64
CA LYS A 19 64.17 24.84 28.98
C LYS A 19 63.88 23.41 28.52
N ASN A 20 63.22 22.65 29.38
CA ASN A 20 62.94 21.24 29.15
C ASN A 20 61.50 21.06 28.64
N PRO A 21 61.23 20.05 27.79
CA PRO A 21 59.87 19.74 27.38
C PRO A 21 59.03 19.33 28.60
N ALA A 22 57.79 19.79 28.66
CA ALA A 22 56.83 19.39 29.66
C ALA A 22 56.36 17.96 29.37
N THR A 23 56.52 17.10 30.37
CA THR A 23 56.10 15.70 30.35
C THR A 23 54.95 15.43 31.34
N TYR A 24 54.63 16.40 32.20
CA TYR A 24 53.55 16.33 33.17
C TYR A 24 52.71 17.61 33.21
N VAL A 25 51.48 17.47 33.66
CA VAL A 25 50.57 18.57 33.99
C VAL A 25 50.09 18.41 35.42
N CYS A 26 50.09 19.51 36.16
CA CYS A 26 49.43 19.58 37.45
C CYS A 26 47.92 19.82 37.25
N LYS A 27 47.06 18.98 37.82
CA LYS A 27 45.60 19.18 37.79
C LYS A 27 45.13 20.17 38.86
N THR A 28 45.94 20.43 39.88
CA THR A 28 45.57 21.33 40.99
C THR A 28 45.91 22.79 40.70
N CYS A 29 46.98 23.07 39.95
CA CYS A 29 47.36 24.41 39.50
C CYS A 29 47.75 24.37 38.01
N PRO A 30 47.61 25.47 37.25
CA PRO A 30 47.79 25.48 35.80
C PRO A 30 49.28 25.50 35.40
N GLY A 31 50.04 24.47 35.77
CA GLY A 31 51.47 24.36 35.49
C GLY A 31 51.83 23.06 34.77
N ARG A 32 52.59 23.19 33.68
CA ARG A 32 53.19 22.08 32.91
C ARG A 32 54.65 21.93 33.32
N LEU A 33 55.04 20.70 33.66
CA LEU A 33 56.30 20.41 34.34
C LEU A 33 57.09 19.38 33.54
N CYS A 34 58.41 19.58 33.46
CA CYS A 34 59.35 18.50 33.12
C CYS A 34 59.63 17.64 34.36
N ASP A 35 60.30 16.50 34.20
CA ASP A 35 60.64 15.58 35.30
C ASP A 35 61.32 16.26 36.50
N GLU A 36 62.29 17.14 36.24
CA GLU A 36 63.01 17.86 37.29
C GLU A 36 62.11 18.85 38.05
N CYS A 37 61.26 19.56 37.31
CA CYS A 37 60.34 20.54 37.89
C CYS A 37 59.19 19.84 38.63
N LYS A 38 58.72 18.68 38.17
CA LYS A 38 57.79 17.80 38.89
C LYS A 38 58.34 17.43 40.26
N ALA A 39 59.57 16.92 40.31
CA ALA A 39 60.17 16.50 41.58
C ALA A 39 60.27 17.67 42.58
N LYS A 40 60.62 18.87 42.11
CA LYS A 40 60.62 20.09 42.94
C LYS A 40 59.22 20.50 43.38
N HIS A 41 58.24 20.38 42.48
CA HIS A 41 56.83 20.69 42.74
C HIS A 41 56.23 19.77 43.81
N GLU A 42 56.58 18.49 43.81
CA GLU A 42 56.13 17.54 44.83
C GLU A 42 56.81 17.75 46.20
N GLN A 43 57.97 18.42 46.24
CA GLN A 43 58.74 18.65 47.46
C GLN A 43 58.42 19.97 48.16
N ARG A 44 57.91 20.98 47.44
CA ARG A 44 57.53 22.28 48.00
C ARG A 44 56.30 22.11 48.90
N LYS A 45 56.32 22.70 50.11
CA LYS A 45 55.21 22.60 51.10
C LYS A 45 53.84 22.99 50.54
N ILE A 46 53.81 23.94 49.61
CA ILE A 46 52.56 24.49 49.03
C ILE A 46 51.97 23.53 47.99
N THR A 47 52.81 22.85 47.21
CA THR A 47 52.39 22.07 46.04
C THR A 47 52.50 20.56 46.26
N LYS A 48 52.91 20.12 47.45
CA LYS A 48 53.08 18.71 47.83
C LYS A 48 51.80 17.86 47.71
N THR A 49 50.63 18.47 47.84
CA THR A 49 49.33 17.79 47.73
C THR A 49 48.68 17.97 46.35
N HIS A 50 49.40 18.54 45.38
CA HIS A 50 48.86 18.73 44.05
C HIS A 50 48.81 17.39 43.29
N ASP A 51 47.73 17.14 42.55
CA ASP A 51 47.60 15.97 41.69
C ASP A 51 48.33 16.23 40.37
N ILE A 52 49.34 15.42 40.06
CA ILE A 52 50.19 15.55 38.86
C ILE A 52 50.02 14.30 38.01
N THR A 53 49.75 14.48 36.72
CA THR A 53 49.63 13.39 35.76
C THR A 53 50.48 13.63 34.52
N GLU A 54 50.78 12.56 33.78
CA GLU A 54 51.47 12.66 32.49
C GLU A 54 50.74 13.59 31.52
N PHE A 55 51.52 14.37 30.77
CA PHE A 55 51.06 15.32 29.79
C PHE A 55 50.57 14.56 28.54
N SER A 56 49.25 14.51 28.35
CA SER A 56 48.60 13.95 27.16
C SER A 56 47.81 15.06 26.49
N THR A 57 48.11 15.35 25.22
CA THR A 57 47.50 16.43 24.42
C THR A 57 45.97 16.38 24.43
N GLN A 58 45.37 15.19 24.37
CA GLN A 58 43.91 15.02 24.48
C GLN A 58 43.38 15.38 25.86
N LYS A 59 44.06 15.02 26.96
CA LYS A 59 43.60 15.33 28.32
C LYS A 59 43.84 16.79 28.72
N THR A 60 44.85 17.44 28.13
CA THR A 60 45.20 18.84 28.41
C THR A 60 44.24 19.82 27.75
N GLU A 61 43.72 19.51 26.55
CA GLU A 61 42.62 20.28 25.92
C GLU A 61 41.39 20.34 26.84
N PHE A 62 41.04 19.23 27.50
CA PHE A 62 39.95 19.20 28.49
C PHE A 62 40.25 19.91 29.82
N LEU A 63 41.52 20.13 30.15
CA LEU A 63 41.92 20.87 31.35
C LEU A 63 41.85 22.38 31.10
N GLU A 64 42.30 22.87 29.94
CA GLU A 64 42.18 24.28 29.54
C GLU A 64 40.72 24.73 29.46
N LEU A 65 39.81 23.83 29.05
CA LEU A 65 38.35 24.07 29.04
C LEU A 65 37.72 24.24 30.44
N ARG A 66 38.47 24.04 31.53
CA ARG A 66 37.99 24.25 32.91
C ARG A 66 38.39 25.60 33.51
N TYR A 67 39.30 26.33 32.87
CA TYR A 67 39.80 27.61 33.36
C TYR A 67 39.27 28.76 32.50
N CYS A 68 39.09 29.91 33.14
CA CYS A 68 38.63 31.11 32.47
C CYS A 68 39.69 31.61 31.48
N SER A 69 39.25 32.00 30.28
CA SER A 69 40.13 32.57 29.24
C SER A 69 40.76 33.89 29.68
N GLU A 70 39.97 34.74 30.34
CA GLU A 70 40.39 36.06 30.82
C GLU A 70 41.18 35.95 32.12
N HIS A 71 40.81 35.03 33.00
CA HIS A 71 41.43 34.81 34.30
C HIS A 71 42.04 33.41 34.37
N LYS A 72 43.20 33.23 33.73
CA LYS A 72 43.85 31.93 33.47
C LYS A 72 44.09 31.04 34.70
N GLU A 73 44.16 31.62 35.89
CA GLU A 73 44.33 30.88 37.16
C GLU A 73 43.01 30.50 37.84
N LYS A 74 41.87 31.00 37.35
CA LYS A 74 40.54 30.80 37.93
C LYS A 74 39.76 29.77 37.13
N ARG A 75 39.04 28.90 37.84
CA ARG A 75 38.16 27.89 37.23
C ARG A 75 36.79 28.45 36.90
N PHE A 76 36.13 27.84 35.92
CA PHE A 76 34.70 28.03 35.73
C PHE A 76 33.92 27.38 36.89
N GLU A 77 33.29 28.22 37.69
CA GLU A 77 32.48 27.82 38.85
C GLU A 77 31.02 28.24 38.70
N CYS A 78 30.77 29.18 37.79
CA CYS A 78 29.47 29.77 37.54
C CYS A 78 29.10 29.68 36.05
N PHE A 79 27.82 29.81 35.77
CA PHE A 79 27.27 29.91 34.42
C PHE A 79 26.43 31.17 34.34
N CYS A 80 26.73 32.04 33.38
CA CYS A 80 25.90 33.22 33.13
C CYS A 80 24.72 32.80 32.24
N GLY A 81 23.52 32.86 32.79
CA GLY A 81 22.28 32.54 32.11
C GLY A 81 21.93 33.52 30.99
N ASP A 82 22.37 34.78 31.06
CA ASP A 82 22.07 35.79 30.04
C ASP A 82 23.02 35.67 28.85
N CYS A 83 24.31 35.45 29.13
CA CYS A 83 25.35 35.30 28.10
C CYS A 83 25.51 33.85 27.60
N LYS A 84 24.89 32.88 28.28
CA LYS A 84 24.95 31.43 27.96
C LYS A 84 26.36 30.84 27.94
N ILE A 85 27.25 31.34 28.80
CA ILE A 85 28.65 30.88 28.89
C ILE A 85 29.06 30.54 30.33
N PRO A 86 29.99 29.59 30.53
CA PRO A 86 30.63 29.39 31.82
C PRO A 86 31.56 30.57 32.13
N ILE A 87 31.59 30.99 33.41
CA ILE A 87 32.39 32.12 33.89
C ILE A 87 33.03 31.81 35.25
N CYS A 88 34.13 32.50 35.58
CA CYS A 88 34.71 32.47 36.93
C CYS A 88 34.11 33.58 37.81
N THR A 89 34.43 33.58 39.10
CA THR A 89 33.92 34.58 40.04
C THR A 89 34.38 36.01 39.73
N GLU A 90 35.56 36.19 39.14
CA GLU A 90 36.09 37.51 38.78
C GLU A 90 35.31 38.12 37.61
N CYS A 91 34.94 37.30 36.61
CA CYS A 91 34.08 37.74 35.50
C CYS A 91 32.73 38.30 35.99
N ILE A 92 32.19 37.81 37.11
CA ILE A 92 30.94 38.32 37.68
C ILE A 92 31.09 39.79 38.09
N ILE A 93 32.24 40.15 38.64
CA ILE A 93 32.51 41.50 39.14
C ILE A 93 32.83 42.42 37.97
N GLU A 94 33.67 41.96 37.04
CA GLU A 94 34.21 42.81 35.97
C GLU A 94 33.23 43.04 34.80
N SER A 95 32.50 42.01 34.36
CA SER A 95 31.78 42.06 33.08
C SER A 95 30.37 41.46 33.10
N HIS A 96 30.00 40.70 34.13
CA HIS A 96 28.68 40.07 34.26
C HIS A 96 27.91 40.55 35.50
N ASN A 97 28.19 41.76 35.97
CA ASN A 97 27.51 42.33 37.13
C ASN A 97 26.02 42.53 36.82
N GLY A 98 25.15 42.01 37.70
CA GLY A 98 23.70 42.10 37.53
C GLY A 98 23.10 41.08 36.56
N HIS A 99 23.90 40.21 35.92
CA HIS A 99 23.38 39.11 35.10
C HIS A 99 22.83 37.96 35.97
N ASN A 100 21.97 37.13 35.39
CA ASN A 100 21.51 35.90 36.03
C ASN A 100 22.64 34.87 36.10
N ILE A 101 23.15 34.61 37.31
CA ILE A 101 24.27 33.69 37.53
C ILE A 101 23.79 32.42 38.26
N GLN A 102 24.14 31.26 37.70
CA GLN A 102 23.86 29.95 38.30
C GLN A 102 25.17 29.21 38.62
N LYS A 103 25.12 28.27 39.57
CA LYS A 103 26.27 27.38 39.81
C LYS A 103 26.50 26.50 38.58
N PHE A 104 27.75 26.41 38.13
CA PHE A 104 28.09 25.60 36.96
C PHE A 104 27.71 24.12 37.14
N THR A 105 27.89 23.59 38.35
CA THR A 105 27.48 22.21 38.67
C THR A 105 25.98 21.98 38.54
N ALA A 106 25.14 22.95 38.94
CA ALA A 106 23.68 22.81 38.84
C ALA A 106 23.21 22.76 37.38
N VAL A 107 23.80 23.59 36.50
CA VAL A 107 23.51 23.57 35.06
C VAL A 107 23.96 22.25 34.44
N ARG A 108 25.15 21.75 34.82
CA ARG A 108 25.65 20.45 34.37
C ARG A 108 24.72 19.31 34.79
N ASP A 109 24.27 19.30 36.04
CA ASP A 109 23.42 18.24 36.57
C ASP A 109 22.02 18.24 35.91
N ASP A 110 21.46 19.41 35.59
CA ASP A 110 20.23 19.54 34.78
C ASP A 110 20.41 19.01 33.35
N LEU A 111 21.53 19.36 32.70
CA LEU A 111 21.85 18.84 31.36
C LEU A 111 22.06 17.32 31.38
N GLN A 112 22.70 16.80 32.42
CA GLN A 112 22.88 15.35 32.58
C GLN A 112 21.51 14.67 32.74
N LYS A 113 20.61 15.19 33.58
CA LYS A 113 19.26 14.64 33.74
C LYS A 113 18.48 14.61 32.43
N LYS A 114 18.56 15.68 31.62
CA LYS A 114 17.90 15.73 30.30
C LYS A 114 18.51 14.75 29.32
N LYS A 115 19.84 14.57 29.35
CA LYS A 115 20.54 13.55 28.55
C LYS A 115 20.04 12.16 28.93
N ASP A 116 19.97 11.86 30.21
CA ASP A 116 19.51 10.56 30.71
C ASP A 116 18.03 10.34 30.34
N GLU A 117 17.16 11.35 30.45
CA GLU A 117 15.76 11.27 30.00
C GLU A 117 15.64 11.00 28.49
N MET A 118 16.47 11.63 27.66
CA MET A 118 16.51 11.37 26.22
C MET A 118 16.96 9.94 25.91
N GLU A 119 18.02 9.48 26.56
CA GLU A 119 18.64 8.17 26.32
C GLU A 119 17.82 7.00 26.87
N GLU A 120 17.26 7.15 28.07
CA GLU A 120 16.60 6.05 28.79
C GLU A 120 15.09 5.98 28.56
N ASN A 121 14.45 7.08 28.15
CA ASN A 121 12.99 7.12 27.97
C ASN A 121 12.58 7.48 26.54
N LEU A 122 13.01 8.64 26.04
CA LEU A 122 12.49 9.16 24.77
C LEU A 122 12.95 8.32 23.57
N LEU A 123 14.26 8.03 23.48
CA LEU A 123 14.82 7.24 22.38
C LEU A 123 14.22 5.82 22.30
N PRO A 124 14.14 5.05 23.41
CA PRO A 124 13.49 3.74 23.40
C PRO A 124 12.01 3.82 23.00
N ARG A 125 11.27 4.81 23.49
CA ARG A 125 9.84 4.98 23.16
C ARG A 125 9.63 5.25 21.68
N PHE A 126 10.39 6.15 21.08
CA PHE A 126 10.30 6.39 19.63
C PHE A 126 10.76 5.18 18.80
N THR A 127 11.76 4.43 19.27
CA THR A 127 12.19 3.20 18.61
C THR A 127 11.09 2.14 18.63
N MET A 128 10.37 2.00 19.74
CA MET A 128 9.21 1.12 19.87
C MET A 128 8.06 1.54 18.92
N LEU A 129 7.75 2.84 18.86
CA LEU A 129 6.72 3.35 17.93
C LEU A 129 7.05 3.04 16.46
N ILE A 130 8.32 3.16 16.06
CA ILE A 130 8.75 2.78 14.71
C ILE A 130 8.52 1.28 14.46
N ALA A 131 8.76 0.41 15.44
CA ALA A 131 8.49 -1.02 15.30
C ALA A 131 6.99 -1.28 15.14
N THR A 132 6.15 -0.65 15.96
CA THR A 132 4.68 -0.74 15.85
C THR A 132 4.16 -0.28 14.48
N GLU A 133 4.65 0.86 13.97
CA GLU A 133 4.24 1.33 12.63
C GLU A 133 4.69 0.40 11.50
N ARG A 134 5.83 -0.28 11.65
CA ARG A 134 6.28 -1.30 10.69
C ARG A 134 5.36 -2.53 10.71
N ASP A 135 4.94 -2.96 11.89
CA ASP A 135 3.99 -4.08 12.04
C ASP A 135 2.63 -3.72 11.45
N ASN A 136 2.11 -2.51 11.74
CA ASN A 136 0.87 -1.98 11.16
C ASN A 136 0.92 -1.95 9.62
N SER A 137 2.04 -1.49 9.05
CA SER A 137 2.25 -1.48 7.61
C SER A 137 2.25 -2.88 7.00
N SER A 138 2.91 -3.84 7.65
CA SER A 138 2.92 -5.25 7.22
C SER A 138 1.51 -5.85 7.25
N GLU A 139 0.76 -5.60 8.32
CA GLU A 139 -0.60 -6.12 8.49
C GLU A 139 -1.56 -5.54 7.46
N LEU A 140 -1.53 -4.22 7.24
CA LEU A 140 -2.33 -3.57 6.20
C LEU A 140 -2.05 -4.16 4.81
N SER A 141 -0.78 -4.43 4.49
CA SER A 141 -0.39 -5.05 3.22
C SER A 141 -0.95 -6.47 3.08
N LYS A 142 -0.91 -7.28 4.15
CA LYS A 142 -1.52 -8.63 4.15
C LYS A 142 -3.03 -8.57 3.94
N GLN A 143 -3.71 -7.64 4.62
CA GLN A 143 -5.15 -7.44 4.47
C GLN A 143 -5.50 -7.04 3.04
N ALA A 144 -4.75 -6.10 2.45
CA ALA A 144 -4.93 -5.70 1.06
C ALA A 144 -4.74 -6.88 0.10
N GLY A 145 -3.70 -7.70 0.27
CA GLY A 145 -3.48 -8.90 -0.55
C GLY A 145 -4.57 -9.97 -0.38
N ALA A 146 -5.11 -10.14 0.82
CA ALA A 146 -6.23 -11.04 1.07
C ALA A 146 -7.51 -10.55 0.39
N ILE A 147 -7.80 -9.26 0.45
CA ILE A 147 -8.94 -8.63 -0.23
C ILE A 147 -8.78 -8.73 -1.75
N GLU A 148 -7.59 -8.46 -2.29
CA GLU A 148 -7.30 -8.62 -3.71
C GLU A 148 -7.58 -10.05 -4.19
N SER A 149 -7.17 -11.04 -3.41
CA SER A 149 -7.41 -12.46 -3.70
C SER A 149 -8.91 -12.77 -3.70
N GLN A 150 -9.67 -12.23 -2.75
CA GLN A 150 -11.14 -12.39 -2.71
C GLN A 150 -11.82 -11.76 -3.92
N ILE A 151 -11.40 -10.56 -4.35
CA ILE A 151 -11.92 -9.88 -5.55
C ILE A 151 -11.64 -10.73 -6.80
N LYS A 152 -10.40 -11.20 -6.97
CA LYS A 152 -10.00 -12.05 -8.09
C LYS A 152 -10.81 -13.34 -8.15
N GLU A 153 -10.97 -14.02 -7.01
CA GLU A 153 -11.70 -15.27 -6.92
C GLU A 153 -13.21 -15.09 -7.15
N HIS A 154 -13.81 -14.01 -6.63
CA HIS A 154 -15.21 -13.68 -6.95
C HIS A 154 -15.40 -13.41 -8.44
N THR A 155 -14.49 -12.64 -9.05
CA THR A 155 -14.50 -12.37 -10.50
C THR A 155 -14.42 -13.67 -11.30
N ARG A 156 -13.51 -14.58 -10.93
CA ARG A 156 -13.37 -15.89 -11.57
C ARG A 156 -14.68 -16.68 -11.52
N ARG A 157 -15.34 -16.74 -10.36
CA ARG A 157 -16.64 -17.42 -10.21
C ARG A 157 -17.73 -16.83 -11.10
N LEU A 158 -17.81 -15.50 -11.21
CA LEU A 158 -18.78 -14.84 -12.08
C LEU A 158 -18.56 -15.20 -13.56
N ILE A 159 -17.29 -15.21 -14.01
CA ILE A 159 -16.93 -15.62 -15.38
C ILE A 159 -17.33 -17.09 -15.61
N GLU A 160 -17.02 -17.97 -14.66
CA GLU A 160 -17.33 -19.40 -14.74
C GLU A 160 -18.84 -19.64 -14.83
N LYS A 161 -19.63 -19.00 -13.97
CA LYS A 161 -21.10 -19.11 -14.02
C LYS A 161 -21.68 -18.56 -15.33
N THR A 162 -21.11 -17.48 -15.85
CA THR A 162 -21.53 -16.90 -17.14
C THR A 162 -21.24 -17.88 -18.29
N LYS A 163 -20.07 -18.52 -18.29
CA LYS A 163 -19.73 -19.56 -19.28
C LYS A 163 -20.69 -20.75 -19.19
N GLU A 164 -20.97 -21.23 -17.98
CA GLU A 164 -21.91 -22.34 -17.75
C GLU A 164 -23.30 -22.05 -18.32
N ILE A 165 -23.85 -20.86 -18.07
CA ILE A 165 -25.15 -20.44 -18.62
C ILE A 165 -25.12 -20.41 -20.15
N SER A 166 -24.05 -19.87 -20.75
CA SER A 166 -23.86 -19.83 -22.20
C SER A 166 -23.81 -21.22 -22.82
N GLU A 167 -23.02 -22.13 -22.23
CA GLU A 167 -22.90 -23.50 -22.70
C GLU A 167 -24.24 -24.26 -22.61
N ASN A 168 -25.01 -24.05 -21.54
CA ASN A 168 -26.32 -24.66 -21.40
C ASN A 168 -27.31 -24.12 -22.43
N ALA A 169 -27.35 -22.80 -22.67
CA ALA A 169 -28.20 -22.21 -23.69
C ALA A 169 -27.88 -22.73 -25.11
N LEU A 170 -26.59 -22.93 -25.42
CA LEU A 170 -26.16 -23.51 -26.70
C LEU A 170 -26.56 -25.00 -26.82
N LYS A 171 -26.48 -25.77 -25.73
CA LYS A 171 -26.96 -27.16 -25.71
C LYS A 171 -28.47 -27.22 -25.94
N ASP A 172 -29.24 -26.39 -25.23
CA ASP A 172 -30.69 -26.32 -25.37
C ASP A 172 -31.09 -25.93 -26.81
N LEU A 173 -30.40 -24.96 -27.39
CA LEU A 173 -30.60 -24.57 -28.79
C LEU A 173 -30.39 -25.76 -29.75
N LYS A 174 -29.29 -26.52 -29.58
CA LYS A 174 -29.04 -27.71 -30.40
C LYS A 174 -30.08 -28.81 -30.20
N VAL A 175 -30.62 -28.97 -29.00
CA VAL A 175 -31.72 -29.92 -28.77
C VAL A 175 -32.96 -29.50 -29.55
N MET A 176 -33.34 -28.23 -29.46
CA MET A 176 -34.50 -27.68 -30.17
C MET A 176 -34.35 -27.78 -31.70
N GLU A 177 -33.16 -27.50 -32.22
CA GLU A 177 -32.83 -27.70 -33.64
C GLU A 177 -33.04 -29.15 -34.07
N ASN A 178 -32.49 -30.12 -33.33
CA ASN A 178 -32.62 -31.54 -33.65
C ASN A 178 -34.08 -32.04 -33.57
N VAL A 179 -34.88 -31.53 -32.63
CA VAL A 179 -36.31 -31.84 -32.54
C VAL A 179 -37.02 -31.36 -33.79
N GLY A 180 -36.83 -30.09 -34.17
CA GLY A 180 -37.44 -29.51 -35.37
C GLY A 180 -37.04 -30.25 -36.66
N LEU A 181 -35.76 -30.61 -36.81
CA LEU A 181 -35.29 -31.37 -37.96
C LEU A 181 -35.96 -32.75 -38.06
N LYS A 182 -36.11 -33.47 -36.95
CA LYS A 182 -36.80 -34.78 -36.93
C LYS A 182 -38.29 -34.67 -37.29
N GLU A 183 -38.96 -33.61 -36.87
CA GLU A 183 -40.36 -33.36 -37.25
C GLU A 183 -40.48 -33.09 -38.75
N ILE A 184 -39.57 -32.28 -39.30
CA ILE A 184 -39.50 -32.02 -40.75
C ILE A 184 -39.26 -33.32 -41.51
N ASP A 185 -38.29 -34.13 -41.12
CA ASP A 185 -37.98 -35.40 -41.77
C ASP A 185 -39.18 -36.35 -41.74
N SER A 186 -39.90 -36.43 -40.62
CA SER A 186 -41.12 -37.26 -40.52
C SER A 186 -42.22 -36.79 -41.48
N ILE A 187 -42.38 -35.48 -41.67
CA ILE A 187 -43.35 -34.92 -42.63
C ILE A 187 -42.91 -35.22 -44.06
N ILE A 188 -41.62 -35.09 -44.38
CA ILE A 188 -41.07 -35.42 -45.70
C ILE A 188 -41.40 -36.89 -46.04
N VAL A 189 -41.11 -37.83 -45.14
CA VAL A 189 -41.42 -39.26 -45.35
C VAL A 189 -42.91 -39.48 -45.61
N LYS A 190 -43.80 -38.83 -44.84
CA LYS A 190 -45.26 -38.92 -45.05
C LYS A 190 -45.68 -38.41 -46.43
N TYR A 191 -45.06 -37.33 -46.92
CA TYR A 191 -45.33 -36.79 -48.25
C TYR A 191 -44.75 -37.66 -49.36
N GLU A 192 -43.56 -38.23 -49.19
CA GLU A 192 -42.99 -39.19 -50.12
C GLU A 192 -43.89 -40.44 -50.26
N GLU A 193 -44.40 -40.98 -49.15
CA GLU A 193 -45.35 -42.09 -49.15
C GLU A 193 -46.65 -41.73 -49.89
N LYS A 194 -47.20 -40.53 -49.65
CA LYS A 194 -48.38 -40.04 -50.38
C LYS A 194 -48.08 -39.90 -51.88
N ILE A 195 -46.93 -39.35 -52.27
CA ILE A 195 -46.52 -39.22 -53.67
C ILE A 195 -46.45 -40.59 -54.35
N VAL A 196 -45.83 -41.59 -53.70
CA VAL A 196 -45.74 -42.95 -54.26
C VAL A 196 -47.13 -43.55 -54.48
N LYS A 197 -48.05 -43.43 -53.51
CA LYS A 197 -49.44 -43.90 -53.67
C LYS A 197 -50.17 -43.19 -54.82
N LEU A 198 -49.96 -41.89 -54.94
CA LEU A 198 -50.59 -41.05 -55.98
C LEU A 198 -50.05 -41.43 -57.37
N GLN A 199 -48.75 -41.67 -57.50
CA GLN A 199 -48.10 -42.17 -58.73
C GLN A 199 -48.62 -43.55 -59.13
N GLN A 200 -48.75 -44.48 -58.17
CA GLN A 200 -49.30 -45.83 -58.41
C GLN A 200 -50.74 -45.75 -58.92
N THR A 201 -51.57 -44.92 -58.27
CA THR A 201 -52.96 -44.70 -58.67
C THR A 201 -53.05 -44.09 -60.07
N ASN A 202 -52.22 -43.09 -60.38
CA ASN A 202 -52.16 -42.48 -61.69
C ASN A 202 -51.77 -43.49 -62.79
N LYS A 203 -50.79 -44.36 -62.52
CA LYS A 203 -50.39 -45.43 -63.45
C LYS A 203 -51.54 -46.40 -63.72
N MET A 204 -52.24 -46.85 -62.68
CA MET A 204 -53.42 -47.72 -62.83
C MET A 204 -54.54 -47.07 -63.67
N LEU A 205 -54.74 -45.75 -63.52
CA LEU A 205 -55.72 -45.01 -64.31
C LEU A 205 -55.32 -44.90 -65.78
N ILE A 206 -54.04 -44.61 -66.07
CA ILE A 206 -53.51 -44.59 -67.44
C ILE A 206 -53.75 -45.95 -68.13
N GLU A 207 -53.38 -47.06 -67.48
CA GLU A 207 -53.58 -48.43 -68.00
C GLU A 207 -55.07 -48.75 -68.28
N LYS A 208 -55.99 -48.22 -67.45
CA LYS A 208 -57.44 -48.36 -67.66
C LYS A 208 -57.94 -47.51 -68.84
N ILE A 209 -57.45 -46.29 -69.01
CA ILE A 209 -57.85 -45.37 -70.10
C ILE A 209 -57.36 -45.90 -71.46
N GLU A 210 -56.15 -46.45 -71.52
CA GLU A 210 -55.55 -46.99 -72.74
C GLU A 210 -56.23 -48.29 -73.21
N ASN A 211 -56.76 -49.10 -72.28
CA ASN A 211 -57.58 -50.28 -72.58
C ASN A 211 -59.03 -49.91 -72.95
N LYS A 212 -59.21 -49.32 -74.14
CA LYS A 212 -60.47 -48.77 -74.69
C LYS A 212 -61.68 -49.74 -74.84
N HIS A 213 -61.62 -50.99 -74.37
CA HIS A 213 -62.65 -52.00 -74.69
C HIS A 213 -63.65 -52.37 -73.58
N LYS A 214 -63.53 -51.89 -72.33
CA LYS A 214 -64.60 -52.02 -71.31
C LYS A 214 -64.51 -50.89 -70.27
N THR A 215 -65.26 -49.81 -70.46
CA THR A 215 -65.43 -48.78 -69.42
C THR A 215 -66.42 -49.28 -68.36
N SER A 216 -65.92 -49.96 -67.33
CA SER A 216 -66.64 -50.04 -66.05
C SER A 216 -66.56 -48.70 -65.32
N PRO A 217 -67.57 -48.33 -64.49
CA PRO A 217 -67.49 -47.16 -63.64
C PRO A 217 -66.21 -47.17 -62.80
N LEU A 218 -65.65 -45.98 -62.52
CA LEU A 218 -64.58 -45.84 -61.53
C LEU A 218 -65.05 -46.49 -60.22
N ASN A 219 -64.19 -47.34 -59.63
CA ASN A 219 -64.50 -47.95 -58.34
C ASN A 219 -64.62 -46.82 -57.30
N PRO A 220 -65.65 -46.77 -56.43
CA PRO A 220 -65.76 -45.79 -55.35
C PRO A 220 -64.47 -45.62 -54.53
N ASP A 221 -63.66 -46.68 -54.36
CA ASP A 221 -62.35 -46.60 -53.69
C ASP A 221 -61.36 -45.62 -54.34
N ILE A 222 -61.49 -45.32 -55.64
CA ILE A 222 -60.64 -44.37 -56.36
C ILE A 222 -61.10 -42.93 -56.10
N GLU A 223 -62.41 -42.71 -56.04
CA GLU A 223 -63.01 -41.39 -55.81
C GLU A 223 -62.71 -40.90 -54.38
N ASP A 224 -62.81 -41.80 -53.39
CA ASP A 224 -62.43 -41.51 -51.99
C ASP A 224 -60.93 -41.20 -51.86
N LEU A 225 -60.07 -41.89 -52.62
CA LEU A 225 -58.63 -41.60 -52.68
C LEU A 225 -58.36 -40.21 -53.27
N PHE A 226 -59.13 -39.80 -54.28
CA PHE A 226 -59.00 -38.48 -54.90
C PHE A 226 -59.37 -37.36 -53.93
N GLU A 227 -60.42 -37.53 -53.13
CA GLU A 227 -60.77 -36.54 -52.10
C GLU A 227 -59.69 -36.45 -51.00
N GLU A 228 -59.06 -37.56 -50.61
CA GLU A 228 -57.91 -37.56 -49.67
C GLU A 228 -56.67 -36.84 -50.25
N PHE A 229 -56.45 -36.92 -51.57
CA PHE A 229 -55.33 -36.23 -52.24
C PHE A 229 -55.62 -34.77 -52.58
N ARG A 230 -56.90 -34.38 -52.68
CA ARG A 230 -57.30 -33.00 -52.99
C ARG A 230 -57.08 -32.06 -51.81
N ASP A 231 -57.05 -32.60 -50.58
CA ASP A 231 -56.77 -31.85 -49.36
C ASP A 231 -55.25 -31.69 -49.14
N ILE A 232 -54.67 -30.72 -49.86
CA ILE A 232 -53.23 -30.39 -49.78
C ILE A 232 -52.94 -29.71 -48.44
N PRO A 233 -52.10 -30.29 -47.57
CA PRO A 233 -51.79 -29.68 -46.28
C PRO A 233 -51.10 -28.33 -46.45
N VAL A 234 -51.44 -27.38 -45.58
CA VAL A 234 -50.78 -26.07 -45.55
C VAL A 234 -49.32 -26.23 -45.10
N PRO A 235 -48.33 -25.64 -45.79
CA PRO A 235 -46.93 -25.68 -45.36
C PRO A 235 -46.76 -25.12 -43.94
N VAL A 236 -46.09 -25.89 -43.08
CA VAL A 236 -45.75 -25.46 -41.71
C VAL A 236 -44.33 -24.89 -41.72
N TYR A 237 -44.18 -23.66 -41.24
CA TYR A 237 -42.89 -22.97 -41.18
C TYR A 237 -42.33 -22.98 -39.76
N TYR A 238 -41.18 -23.64 -39.60
CA TYR A 238 -40.46 -23.69 -38.33
C TYR A 238 -39.54 -22.48 -38.23
N ARG A 239 -39.61 -21.74 -37.11
CA ARG A 239 -38.79 -20.55 -36.87
C ARG A 239 -38.29 -20.52 -35.44
N LEU A 240 -37.02 -20.17 -35.26
CA LEU A 240 -36.45 -19.78 -33.97
C LEU A 240 -36.55 -18.27 -33.79
N THR A 241 -36.90 -17.82 -32.58
CA THR A 241 -36.85 -16.40 -32.22
C THR A 241 -35.42 -15.96 -31.96
N SER A 242 -35.09 -14.71 -32.27
CA SER A 242 -33.77 -14.13 -32.03
C SER A 242 -33.44 -14.05 -30.53
N PHE A 243 -32.17 -14.28 -30.18
CA PHE A 243 -31.66 -14.05 -28.83
C PHE A 243 -31.74 -12.56 -28.47
N GLN A 244 -32.30 -12.26 -27.29
CA GLN A 244 -32.42 -10.90 -26.76
C GLN A 244 -31.46 -10.76 -25.56
N PRO A 245 -30.28 -10.14 -25.73
CA PRO A 245 -29.33 -9.99 -24.64
C PRO A 245 -29.88 -9.07 -23.54
N GLY A 246 -29.69 -9.45 -22.28
CA GLY A 246 -30.04 -8.61 -21.13
C GLY A 246 -29.08 -7.43 -20.94
N LYS A 247 -29.52 -6.38 -20.24
CA LYS A 247 -28.69 -5.21 -19.89
C LYS A 247 -27.74 -5.53 -18.72
N ILE A 248 -26.52 -5.96 -19.05
CA ILE A 248 -25.58 -6.52 -18.07
C ILE A 248 -24.98 -5.46 -17.12
N ASP A 249 -24.82 -4.21 -17.58
CA ASP A 249 -24.12 -3.15 -16.83
C ASP A 249 -24.84 -2.73 -15.55
N GLN A 250 -26.18 -2.70 -15.56
CA GLN A 250 -26.99 -2.36 -14.38
C GLN A 250 -27.03 -3.50 -13.35
N VAL A 251 -26.87 -4.75 -13.80
CA VAL A 251 -26.90 -5.95 -12.97
C VAL A 251 -25.51 -6.23 -12.37
N LEU A 252 -24.43 -6.03 -13.13
CA LEU A 252 -23.06 -6.24 -12.69
C LEU A 252 -22.71 -5.41 -11.45
N LYS A 253 -23.11 -4.13 -11.41
CA LYS A 253 -22.89 -3.27 -10.22
C LYS A 253 -23.55 -3.81 -8.95
N LYS A 254 -24.70 -4.49 -9.07
CA LYS A 254 -25.38 -5.14 -7.94
C LYS A 254 -24.73 -6.47 -7.57
N CYS A 255 -24.25 -7.22 -8.56
CA CYS A 255 -23.66 -8.55 -8.34
C CYS A 255 -22.22 -8.52 -7.81
N PHE A 256 -21.44 -7.47 -8.08
CA PHE A 256 -20.03 -7.37 -7.70
C PHE A 256 -19.80 -6.95 -6.23
N GLY A 257 -20.81 -6.34 -5.59
CA GLY A 257 -20.77 -5.92 -4.18
C GLY A 257 -20.31 -4.48 -3.94
N LYS A 258 -20.10 -4.12 -2.66
CA LYS A 258 -19.61 -2.79 -2.25
C LYS A 258 -18.08 -2.79 -2.17
N PHE A 259 -17.47 -1.68 -2.57
CA PHE A 259 -16.02 -1.52 -2.51
C PHE A 259 -15.53 -1.33 -1.07
N PRO A 260 -14.37 -1.91 -0.71
CA PRO A 260 -13.76 -1.67 0.59
C PRO A 260 -13.31 -0.21 0.71
N ARG A 261 -13.45 0.36 1.90
CA ARG A 261 -12.98 1.72 2.24
C ARG A 261 -11.86 1.62 3.27
N LEU A 262 -10.84 2.44 3.10
CA LEU A 262 -9.77 2.57 4.08
C LEU A 262 -10.28 3.35 5.30
N GLU A 263 -10.25 2.74 6.47
CA GLU A 263 -10.66 3.32 7.76
C GLU A 263 -9.46 3.35 8.72
N LYS A 264 -9.38 4.35 9.60
CA LYS A 264 -8.37 4.43 10.67
C LYS A 264 -9.06 4.24 12.01
N GLU A 265 -8.41 3.47 12.87
CA GLU A 265 -8.79 3.26 14.26
C GLU A 265 -7.65 3.80 15.14
N LEU A 266 -7.98 4.67 16.11
CA LEU A 266 -7.05 5.14 17.11
C LEU A 266 -7.29 4.33 18.38
N GLN A 267 -6.28 3.60 18.85
CA GLN A 267 -6.30 3.05 20.21
C GLN A 267 -5.89 4.16 21.17
N GLU A 268 -6.84 4.68 21.94
CA GLU A 268 -6.54 5.50 23.11
C GLU A 268 -6.20 4.56 24.27
N ASP A 269 -5.16 4.91 25.04
CA ASP A 269 -4.76 4.20 26.25
C ASP A 269 -5.97 4.03 27.19
N ASP A 270 -6.24 2.78 27.57
CA ASP A 270 -7.41 2.33 28.33
C ASP A 270 -7.65 3.15 29.61
N SER A 271 -8.64 4.05 29.56
CA SER A 271 -9.43 4.43 30.73
C SER A 271 -10.87 4.87 30.42
N ALA A 272 -11.45 4.47 29.29
CA ALA A 272 -12.90 4.40 29.08
C ALA A 272 -13.16 3.72 27.73
N GLY A 273 -13.70 2.50 27.75
CA GLY A 273 -13.98 1.74 26.53
C GLY A 273 -14.99 2.46 25.63
N SER A 274 -14.48 3.13 24.60
CA SER A 274 -15.26 3.51 23.43
C SER A 274 -14.33 3.70 22.23
N ILE A 275 -14.45 2.80 21.24
CA ILE A 275 -13.71 2.83 19.98
C ILE A 275 -14.34 3.88 19.06
N ALA A 276 -13.55 4.87 18.63
CA ALA A 276 -13.96 5.85 17.62
C ALA A 276 -13.20 5.61 16.30
N LEU A 277 -13.94 5.26 15.25
CA LEU A 277 -13.44 5.11 13.89
C LEU A 277 -13.42 6.48 13.19
N TYR A 278 -12.27 6.89 12.67
CA TYR A 278 -12.13 8.14 11.92
C TYR A 278 -11.73 7.85 10.46
N PRO A 279 -12.48 8.35 9.46
CA PRO A 279 -12.09 8.17 8.07
C PRO A 279 -10.81 8.95 7.77
N ILE A 280 -9.83 8.27 7.17
CA ILE A 280 -8.72 8.96 6.49
C ILE A 280 -9.30 9.71 5.30
N GLY A 281 -8.78 10.92 5.06
CA GLY A 281 -9.19 11.84 3.99
C GLY A 281 -9.72 11.15 2.72
N SER A 282 -10.81 11.71 2.21
CA SER A 282 -11.59 11.18 1.08
C SER A 282 -10.74 10.93 -0.17
N TYR A 283 -10.22 9.72 -0.33
CA TYR A 283 -9.89 9.22 -1.66
C TYR A 283 -11.21 8.93 -2.37
N LYS A 284 -11.63 9.84 -3.24
CA LYS A 284 -12.78 9.63 -4.12
C LYS A 284 -12.46 8.46 -5.04
N THR A 285 -13.11 7.32 -4.81
CA THR A 285 -13.16 6.19 -5.74
C THR A 285 -14.03 6.48 -6.98
N ASP A 286 -14.46 7.74 -7.18
CA ASP A 286 -15.35 8.17 -8.27
C ASP A 286 -14.70 8.19 -9.67
N HIS A 287 -13.40 7.87 -9.79
CA HIS A 287 -12.69 8.03 -11.07
C HIS A 287 -12.97 6.95 -12.12
N LEU A 288 -13.82 5.94 -11.85
CA LEU A 288 -14.14 4.89 -12.83
C LEU A 288 -15.53 4.99 -13.49
N TYR A 289 -16.36 6.00 -13.17
CA TYR A 289 -17.70 6.11 -13.79
C TYR A 289 -18.19 7.56 -14.03
N LYS A 290 -17.30 8.47 -14.46
CA LYS A 290 -17.72 9.79 -14.97
C LYS A 290 -17.36 9.97 -16.44
N GLN A 291 -17.89 9.13 -17.31
CA GLN A 291 -18.11 9.44 -18.72
C GLN A 291 -19.37 8.68 -19.13
N GLN A 292 -20.30 9.36 -19.80
CA GLN A 292 -21.68 8.94 -20.18
C GLN A 292 -22.77 9.28 -19.15
N ASP A 293 -22.95 10.57 -18.87
CA ASP A 293 -24.24 11.17 -18.50
C ASP A 293 -24.16 12.67 -18.86
N SER A 294 -24.00 12.96 -20.15
CA SER A 294 -24.11 14.34 -20.67
C SER A 294 -24.31 14.31 -22.18
N GLU A 295 -25.44 13.77 -22.64
CA GLU A 295 -26.03 14.03 -23.96
C GLU A 295 -27.37 13.30 -24.02
N GLU A 296 -28.41 13.87 -23.40
CA GLU A 296 -29.83 13.72 -23.79
C GLU A 296 -30.71 14.49 -22.79
N SER A 297 -30.59 15.82 -22.80
CA SER A 297 -31.66 16.70 -22.32
C SER A 297 -31.50 18.09 -22.92
N ASP A 298 -31.97 18.25 -24.16
CA ASP A 298 -32.44 19.49 -24.77
C ASP A 298 -33.14 19.02 -26.06
N GLY A 299 -34.41 19.22 -26.33
CA GLY A 299 -35.46 20.00 -25.70
C GLY A 299 -36.56 20.04 -26.74
N SER A 300 -37.57 19.16 -26.62
CA SER A 300 -38.77 19.26 -27.43
C SER A 300 -39.66 20.34 -26.82
N SER A 301 -39.71 21.52 -27.45
CA SER A 301 -40.81 22.48 -27.22
C SER A 301 -41.11 23.30 -28.49
N SER A 302 -42.16 22.84 -29.18
CA SER A 302 -43.26 23.63 -29.76
C SER A 302 -43.09 24.42 -31.08
N SER A 303 -44.17 24.31 -31.87
CA SER A 303 -44.78 25.31 -32.77
C SER A 303 -44.28 25.37 -34.22
N PHE A 304 -44.94 24.69 -35.15
CA PHE A 304 -46.07 25.17 -35.97
C PHE A 304 -46.69 24.00 -36.77
#